data_AF-A0A2A5WCL6-F1
#
_entry.id   AF-A0A2A5WCL6-F1
#
_cell.length_a   1.000
_cell.length_b   1.000
_cell.length_c   1.000
_cell.angle_alpha   90.00
_cell.angle_beta   90.00
_cell.angle_gamma   90.00
#
_symmetry.space_group_name_H-M   'P 1'
#
loop_
_entity.id
_entity.type
_entity.pdbx_description
1 polymer ?
#
loop_
_entity_poly.entity_id
_entity_poly.type
_entity_poly.pdbx_seq_one_letter_code
_entity_poly.pdbx_strand_id
1 'polypeptide(L)'
;MNKLDESSTISNFSIAEPAESFSQQESTLRSEVEKSLRRYFQHIEDEPVTDLHQMVMSEVEAPLIEAVMRYTGNNQSKASIMLGLNRGTLRTKLKLYGLL
;
A
#
# COMPACT_ATOMS: atom_id res chain seq x y z
N MET A 1 -14.46 -24.17 60.68
CA MET A 1 -14.63 -24.27 59.21
C MET A 1 -13.34 -23.85 58.53
N ASN A 2 -12.52 -24.80 58.06
CA ASN A 2 -11.60 -24.56 56.94
C ASN A 2 -11.83 -25.70 55.94
N LYS A 3 -12.14 -25.29 54.71
CA LYS A 3 -12.56 -26.10 53.58
C LYS A 3 -11.35 -26.70 52.86
N LEU A 4 -11.53 -27.95 52.41
CA LEU A 4 -11.24 -28.52 51.08
C LEU A 4 -9.82 -28.28 50.51
N ASP A 5 -8.96 -29.30 50.43
CA ASP A 5 -8.91 -30.42 49.47
C ASP A 5 -8.11 -30.11 48.19
N GLU A 6 -7.02 -30.87 48.11
CA GLU A 6 -6.12 -31.35 47.06
C GLU A 6 -6.09 -30.83 45.60
N SER A 7 -4.84 -30.93 45.10
CA SER A 7 -4.40 -31.36 43.77
C SER A 7 -4.31 -30.34 42.63
N SER A 8 -3.07 -30.08 42.19
CA SER A 8 -2.62 -30.52 40.85
C SER A 8 -1.09 -30.51 40.70
N THR A 9 -0.56 -31.67 40.36
CA THR A 9 0.83 -31.99 40.03
C THR A 9 1.23 -31.44 38.65
N ILE A 10 2.36 -30.72 38.63
CA ILE A 10 3.45 -30.69 37.64
C ILE A 10 3.11 -30.82 36.14
N SER A 11 3.47 -29.79 35.37
CA SER A 11 4.13 -30.00 34.07
C SER A 11 4.94 -28.76 33.67
N ASN A 12 6.23 -28.81 33.99
CA ASN A 12 7.26 -27.97 33.38
C ASN A 12 7.39 -28.41 31.90
N PHE A 13 6.99 -27.56 30.94
CA PHE A 13 7.11 -27.87 29.51
C PHE A 13 7.62 -26.66 28.72
N SER A 14 8.81 -26.85 28.18
CA SER A 14 9.28 -26.43 26.84
C SER A 14 9.44 -24.94 26.53
N ILE A 15 10.69 -24.49 26.37
CA ILE A 15 11.47 -24.39 25.11
C ILE A 15 11.23 -23.03 24.46
N ALA A 16 12.33 -22.32 24.26
CA ALA A 16 12.42 -21.02 23.62
C ALA A 16 11.73 -21.01 22.26
N GLU A 17 10.87 -20.01 22.05
CA GLU A 17 10.67 -19.43 20.73
C GLU A 17 11.24 -18.02 20.77
N PRO A 18 12.09 -17.64 19.79
CA PRO A 18 12.38 -16.24 19.59
C PRO A 18 11.05 -15.60 19.19
N ALA A 19 10.62 -14.60 19.95
CA ALA A 19 9.64 -13.66 19.43
C ALA A 19 10.26 -13.12 18.14
N GLU A 20 9.81 -13.62 17.00
CA GLU A 20 10.11 -13.02 15.71
C GLU A 20 9.69 -11.57 15.87
N SER A 21 10.69 -10.71 15.98
CA SER A 21 10.49 -9.30 15.76
C SER A 21 9.95 -9.24 14.34
N PHE A 22 8.64 -9.03 14.20
CA PHE A 22 8.07 -8.46 13.00
C PHE A 22 8.74 -7.08 12.87
N SER A 23 9.94 -7.07 12.31
CA SER A 23 10.57 -5.86 11.86
C SER A 23 9.67 -5.39 10.73
N GLN A 24 8.73 -4.51 11.05
CA GLN A 24 8.05 -3.70 10.06
C GLN A 24 9.13 -2.82 9.44
N GLN A 25 9.88 -3.41 8.51
CA GLN A 25 10.79 -2.66 7.67
C GLN A 25 9.87 -1.77 6.83
N GLU A 26 9.87 -0.46 7.11
CA GLU A 26 9.16 0.51 6.30
C GLU A 26 9.62 0.35 4.84
N SER A 27 8.75 -0.22 4.01
CA SER A 27 9.04 -0.41 2.61
C SER A 27 8.82 0.90 1.87
N THR A 28 9.83 1.35 1.14
CA THR A 28 9.70 2.52 0.27
C THR A 28 8.71 2.24 -0.87
N LEU A 29 8.07 3.30 -1.39
CA LEU A 29 7.23 3.18 -2.59
C LEU A 29 8.01 2.55 -3.77
N ARG A 30 9.29 2.90 -3.92
CA ARG A 30 10.17 2.31 -4.95
C ARG A 30 10.26 0.79 -4.81
N SER A 31 10.52 0.30 -3.59
CA SER A 31 10.63 -1.14 -3.36
C SER A 31 9.31 -1.89 -3.56
N GLU A 32 8.18 -1.25 -3.25
CA GLU A 32 6.86 -1.86 -3.48
C GLU A 32 6.51 -1.94 -4.95
N VAL A 33 6.82 -0.91 -5.75
CA VAL A 33 6.67 -0.95 -7.20
C VAL A 33 7.53 -2.06 -7.81
N GLU A 34 8.79 -2.19 -7.38
CA GLU A 34 9.68 -3.25 -7.86
C GLU A 34 9.15 -4.66 -7.52
N LYS A 35 8.65 -4.86 -6.29
CA LYS A 35 8.02 -6.12 -5.87
C LYS A 35 6.78 -6.44 -6.71
N SER A 36 5.92 -5.45 -6.97
CA SER A 36 4.72 -5.64 -7.80
C SER A 36 5.07 -5.99 -9.23
N LEU A 37 6.03 -5.30 -9.85
CA LEU A 37 6.45 -5.59 -11.23
C LEU A 37 7.11 -6.97 -11.35
N ARG A 38 7.96 -7.36 -10.41
CA ARG A 38 8.55 -8.71 -10.38
C ARG A 38 7.46 -9.78 -10.29
N ARG A 39 6.44 -9.57 -9.45
CA ARG A 39 5.29 -10.48 -9.38
C ARG A 39 4.53 -10.51 -10.70
N TYR A 40 4.25 -9.36 -11.29
CA TYR A 40 3.55 -9.25 -12.58
C TYR A 40 4.25 -10.06 -13.68
N PHE A 41 5.56 -9.90 -13.85
CA PHE A 41 6.32 -10.64 -14.86
C PHE A 41 6.46 -12.14 -14.58
N GLN A 42 6.30 -12.59 -13.33
CA GLN A 42 6.24 -14.03 -13.02
C GLN A 42 4.95 -14.70 -13.49
N HIS A 43 3.89 -13.92 -13.71
CA HIS A 43 2.55 -14.43 -14.07
C HIS A 43 2.20 -14.18 -15.55
N ILE A 44 3.02 -13.40 -16.26
CA ILE A 44 2.92 -13.25 -17.69
C ILE A 44 3.54 -14.48 -18.33
N GLU A 45 2.71 -15.28 -18.99
CA GLU A 45 3.17 -16.28 -19.96
C GLU A 45 3.76 -15.57 -21.20
N ASP A 46 4.19 -16.26 -22.26
CA ASP A 46 4.83 -15.65 -23.46
C ASP A 46 3.92 -14.69 -24.28
N GLU A 47 2.92 -14.07 -23.66
CA GLU A 47 2.04 -13.07 -24.25
C GLU A 47 2.74 -11.69 -24.33
N PRO A 48 2.66 -10.99 -25.48
CA PRO A 48 3.21 -9.65 -25.62
C PRO A 48 2.43 -8.64 -24.77
N VAL A 49 3.12 -8.01 -23.81
CA VAL A 49 2.56 -6.92 -23.01
C VAL A 49 2.67 -5.59 -23.75
N THR A 50 1.55 -4.89 -23.93
CA THR A 50 1.52 -3.51 -24.45
C THR A 50 1.10 -2.53 -23.36
N ASP A 51 1.50 -1.26 -23.49
CA ASP A 51 1.06 -0.16 -22.64
C ASP A 51 1.34 -0.29 -21.14
N LEU A 52 2.29 -1.16 -20.74
CA LEU A 52 2.65 -1.38 -19.34
C LEU A 52 3.00 -0.09 -18.59
N HIS A 53 3.73 0.82 -19.23
CA HIS A 53 4.05 2.12 -18.64
C HIS A 53 2.77 2.89 -18.29
N GLN A 54 1.79 2.94 -19.19
CA GLN A 54 0.54 3.65 -18.95
C GLN A 54 -0.28 2.98 -17.83
N MET A 55 -0.33 1.64 -17.81
CA MET A 55 -0.98 0.86 -16.76
C MET A 55 -0.38 1.15 -15.39
N VAL A 56 0.96 1.12 -15.26
CA VAL A 56 1.64 1.39 -13.99
C VAL A 56 1.45 2.85 -13.58
N MET A 57 1.52 3.80 -14.52
CA MET A 57 1.29 5.20 -14.19
C MET A 57 -0.14 5.46 -13.72
N SER A 58 -1.16 4.80 -14.27
CA SER A 58 -2.54 4.97 -13.78
C SER A 58 -2.73 4.46 -12.35
N GLU A 59 -2.07 3.36 -11.98
CA GLU A 59 -2.12 2.80 -10.62
C GLU A 59 -1.45 3.71 -9.58
N VAL A 60 -0.48 4.53 -9.99
CA VAL A 60 0.24 5.45 -9.09
C VAL A 60 -0.39 6.85 -9.09
N GLU A 61 -0.73 7.38 -10.26
CA GLU A 61 -1.22 8.76 -10.38
C GLU A 61 -2.63 8.94 -9.82
N ALA A 62 -3.53 7.97 -10.04
CA ALA A 62 -4.90 8.06 -9.53
C ALA A 62 -4.97 8.24 -8.00
N PRO A 63 -4.35 7.35 -7.18
CA PRO A 63 -4.36 7.52 -5.72
C PRO A 63 -3.59 8.76 -5.26
N LEU A 64 -2.52 9.16 -5.96
CA LEU A 64 -1.79 10.39 -5.66
C LEU A 64 -2.69 11.63 -5.81
N ILE A 65 -3.38 11.74 -6.94
CA ILE A 65 -4.26 12.87 -7.24
C ILE A 65 -5.45 12.87 -6.27
N GLU A 66 -6.06 11.71 -6.03
CA GLU A 66 -7.16 11.59 -5.08
C GLU A 66 -6.76 12.03 -3.67
N ALA A 67 -5.61 11.55 -3.17
CA ALA A 67 -5.10 11.92 -1.85
C ALA A 67 -4.87 13.44 -1.74
N VAL A 68 -4.29 14.07 -2.76
CA VAL A 68 -4.07 15.52 -2.77
C VAL A 68 -5.38 16.29 -2.89
N MET A 69 -6.33 15.83 -3.70
CA MET A 69 -7.65 16.46 -3.78
C MET A 69 -8.38 16.42 -2.44
N ARG A 70 -8.37 15.27 -1.76
CA ARG A 70 -8.91 15.13 -0.40
C ARG A 70 -8.20 16.07 0.58
N TYR A 71 -6.87 16.07 0.59
CA TYR A 71 -6.07 16.93 1.47
C TYR A 71 -6.31 18.43 1.25
N THR A 72 -6.60 18.83 0.02
CA THR A 72 -6.86 20.22 -0.35
C THR A 72 -8.34 20.60 -0.30
N GLY A 73 -9.22 19.71 0.17
CA GLY A 73 -10.66 19.97 0.26
C GLY A 73 -11.31 20.18 -1.12
N ASN A 74 -10.90 19.40 -2.11
CA ASN A 74 -11.29 19.50 -3.53
C ASN A 74 -10.92 20.82 -4.21
N ASN A 75 -10.01 21.62 -3.62
CA ASN A 75 -9.53 22.85 -4.24
C ASN A 75 -8.47 22.54 -5.31
N GLN A 76 -8.91 22.48 -6.57
CA GLN A 76 -8.05 22.16 -7.72
C GLN A 76 -6.86 23.11 -7.89
N SER A 77 -7.02 24.40 -7.57
CA SER A 77 -5.91 25.37 -7.70
C SER A 77 -4.81 25.10 -6.68
N LYS A 78 -5.18 24.77 -5.44
CA LYS A 78 -4.22 24.39 -4.39
C LYS A 78 -3.59 23.03 -4.70
N ALA A 79 -4.39 22.07 -5.15
CA ALA A 79 -3.91 20.75 -5.57
C ALA A 79 -2.91 20.84 -6.72
N SER A 80 -3.17 21.67 -7.74
CA SER A 80 -2.26 21.81 -8.88
C SER A 80 -0.91 22.41 -8.48
N ILE A 81 -0.91 23.36 -7.54
CA ILE A 81 0.34 23.91 -6.99
C ILE A 81 1.10 22.83 -6.21
N MET A 82 0.41 22.08 -5.33
CA MET A 82 1.03 21.01 -4.53
C MET A 82 1.60 19.88 -5.39
N LEU A 83 0.90 19.49 -6.46
CA LEU A 83 1.35 18.47 -7.41
C LEU A 83 2.40 19.01 -8.41
N GLY A 84 2.63 20.32 -8.46
CA GLY A 84 3.52 20.93 -9.45
C GLY A 84 2.99 20.83 -10.89
N LEU A 85 1.68 20.74 -11.07
CA LEU A 85 1.03 20.60 -12.37
C LEU A 85 0.37 21.90 -12.81
N ASN A 86 0.28 22.12 -14.12
CA ASN A 86 -0.65 23.12 -14.64
C ASN A 86 -2.10 22.71 -14.28
N ARG A 87 -2.94 23.68 -13.89
CA ARG A 87 -4.35 23.43 -13.54
C ARG A 87 -5.14 22.73 -14.66
N GLY A 88 -4.87 23.06 -15.93
CA GLY A 88 -5.46 22.40 -17.09
C GLY A 88 -5.11 20.92 -17.13
N THR A 89 -3.84 20.58 -16.89
CA THR A 89 -3.35 19.21 -16.81
C THR A 89 -4.00 18.44 -15.66
N LEU A 90 -4.06 19.05 -14.45
CA LEU A 90 -4.74 18.43 -13.31
C LEU A 90 -6.20 18.11 -13.66
N ARG A 91 -6.92 19.05 -14.27
CA ARG A 91 -8.33 18.83 -14.66
C ARG A 91 -8.48 17.69 -15.68
N THR A 92 -7.58 17.59 -16.65
CA THR A 92 -7.58 16.46 -17.61
C THR A 92 -7.35 15.13 -16.90
N LYS A 93 -6.41 15.07 -15.95
CA LYS A 93 -6.15 13.86 -15.16
C LYS A 93 -7.33 13.51 -14.24
N LEU A 94 -7.97 14.49 -13.61
CA LEU A 94 -9.20 14.26 -12.81
C LEU A 94 -10.30 13.62 -13.64
N LYS A 95 -10.51 14.07 -14.88
CA LYS A 95 -11.47 13.43 -15.80
C LYS A 95 -11.07 12.01 -16.18
N LEU A 96 -9.79 11.81 -16.49
CA LEU A 96 -9.25 10.49 -16.86
C LEU A 96 -9.50 9.44 -15.78
N TYR A 97 -9.39 9.83 -14.51
CA TYR A 97 -9.56 8.93 -13.36
C TYR A 97 -10.97 8.97 -12.74
N GLY A 98 -11.94 9.66 -13.35
CA GLY A 98 -13.32 9.70 -12.85
C GLY A 98 -13.51 10.47 -11.54
N LEU A 99 -12.67 11.48 -11.29
CA LEU A 99 -12.64 12.30 -10.06
C LEU A 99 -13.24 13.70 -10.26
N LEU A 100 -13.97 13.95 -11.36
CA LEU A 100 -14.57 15.25 -11.69
C LEU A 100 -16.10 15.15 -11.79
#